data_AF-A0A0N5AK95-F1
#
_entry.id   AF-A0A0N5AK95-F1
#
_cell.length_a   1.000
_cell.length_b   1.000
_cell.length_c   1.000
_cell.angle_alpha   90.00
_cell.angle_beta   90.00
_cell.angle_gamma   90.00
#
_symmetry.space_group_name_H-M   'P 1'
#
loop_
_entity.id
_entity.type
_entity.pdbx_description
1 polymer ?
#
loop_
_entity_poly.entity_id
_entity_poly.type
_entity_poly.pdbx_seq_one_letter_code
_entity_poly.pdbx_strand_id
1 'polypeptide(L)'
;MKVLIVFAVLCAAAVYCADQQSCQFCKVIGADLFSKFNNDLSTLTDDQLLSFLIDECKQRSTGMFEAVCESMSKSLCPLVAQHARAGESIDTICKEFELC
;
A
#
# COMPACT_ATOMS: atom_id res chain seq x y z
N MET A 1 3.64 13.26 13.07
CA MET A 1 2.61 13.93 12.25
C MET A 1 3.13 14.17 10.82
N LYS A 2 3.20 13.13 9.95
CA LYS A 2 3.37 13.27 8.47
C LYS A 2 3.47 11.93 7.69
N VAL A 3 3.10 10.79 8.29
CA VAL A 3 3.04 9.49 7.58
C VAL A 3 1.58 9.03 7.36
N LEU A 4 0.65 9.53 8.16
CA LEU A 4 -0.80 9.25 8.14
C LEU A 4 -1.58 9.70 6.89
N ILE A 5 -1.03 10.61 6.08
CA ILE A 5 -1.76 11.16 4.93
C ILE A 5 -1.55 10.29 3.68
N VAL A 6 -0.59 9.36 3.73
CA VAL A 6 0.02 8.80 2.53
C VAL A 6 -0.75 7.62 1.94
N PHE A 7 -1.36 6.82 2.80
CA PHE A 7 -2.34 5.80 2.39
C PHE A 7 -3.78 6.32 2.47
N ALA A 8 -4.01 7.42 3.17
CA ALA A 8 -5.31 8.10 3.24
C ALA A 8 -5.73 8.69 1.89
N VAL A 9 -4.79 9.01 0.98
CA VAL A 9 -5.12 9.48 -0.38
C VAL A 9 -5.43 8.32 -1.35
N LEU A 10 -4.79 7.16 -1.15
CA LEU A 10 -5.20 5.89 -1.76
C LEU A 10 -6.62 5.50 -1.31
N CYS A 11 -6.97 5.79 -0.06
CA CYS A 11 -8.33 5.67 0.46
C CYS A 11 -9.27 6.82 0.03
N ALA A 12 -8.77 7.99 -0.36
CA ALA A 12 -9.61 9.12 -0.76
C ALA A 12 -10.34 8.88 -2.11
N ALA A 13 -9.84 7.96 -2.94
CA ALA A 13 -10.57 7.47 -4.11
C ALA A 13 -11.75 6.54 -3.71
N ALA A 14 -11.73 5.97 -2.51
CA ALA A 14 -12.87 5.31 -1.87
C ALA A 14 -13.54 6.26 -0.85
N VAL A 15 -13.91 7.46 -1.33
CA VAL A 15 -14.98 8.33 -0.81
C VAL A 15 -15.29 8.19 0.69
N TYR A 16 -14.72 9.07 1.52
CA TYR A 16 -15.21 9.42 2.87
C TYR A 16 -15.26 8.29 3.94
N CYS A 17 -14.54 8.51 5.05
CA CYS A 17 -14.81 8.06 6.45
C CYS A 17 -13.87 7.00 7.06
N ALA A 18 -13.49 7.30 8.32
CA ALA A 18 -13.30 6.39 9.46
C ALA A 18 -12.21 5.29 9.39
N ASP A 19 -11.43 5.19 10.48
CA ASP A 19 -10.27 4.30 10.70
C ASP A 19 -10.45 2.83 10.25
N GLN A 20 -11.69 2.31 10.12
CA GLN A 20 -11.95 0.94 9.66
C GLN A 20 -11.74 0.71 8.15
N GLN A 21 -11.97 1.70 7.29
CA GLN A 21 -11.82 1.50 5.84
C GLN A 21 -10.36 1.46 5.41
N SER A 22 -9.51 2.27 6.04
CA SER A 22 -8.06 2.30 5.83
C SER A 22 -7.43 0.93 6.09
N CYS A 23 -7.85 0.29 7.18
CA CYS A 23 -7.34 -1.02 7.58
C CYS A 23 -7.71 -2.11 6.58
N GLN A 24 -8.99 -2.16 6.17
CA GLN A 24 -9.45 -3.12 5.19
C GLN A 24 -8.77 -2.92 3.83
N PHE A 25 -8.59 -1.67 3.41
CA PHE A 25 -7.95 -1.36 2.15
C PHE A 25 -6.47 -1.78 2.13
N CYS A 26 -5.74 -1.49 3.22
CA CYS A 26 -4.37 -1.97 3.38
C CYS A 26 -4.30 -3.50 3.33
N LYS A 27 -5.24 -4.20 3.99
CA LYS A 27 -5.30 -5.66 3.94
C LYS A 27 -5.59 -6.21 2.56
N VAL A 28 -6.46 -5.56 1.78
CA VAL A 28 -6.77 -5.96 0.40
C VAL A 28 -5.54 -5.80 -0.49
N ILE A 29 -4.89 -4.63 -0.47
CA ILE A 29 -3.65 -4.41 -1.26
C ILE A 29 -2.55 -5.39 -0.82
N GLY A 30 -2.40 -5.60 0.49
CA GLY A 30 -1.47 -6.59 1.03
C GLY A 30 -1.79 -8.00 0.53
N ALA A 31 -3.05 -8.41 0.55
CA ALA A 31 -3.45 -9.72 0.03
C ALA A 31 -3.18 -9.86 -1.47
N ASP A 32 -3.46 -8.82 -2.25
CA ASP A 32 -3.18 -8.77 -3.69
C ASP A 32 -1.67 -8.86 -3.96
N LEU A 33 -0.84 -8.19 -3.15
CA LEU A 33 0.61 -8.29 -3.21
C LEU A 33 1.09 -9.73 -2.93
N PHE A 34 0.68 -10.30 -1.80
CA PHE A 34 1.06 -11.67 -1.44
C PHE A 34 0.59 -12.67 -2.50
N SER A 35 -0.63 -12.52 -3.03
CA SER A 35 -1.15 -13.38 -4.10
C SER A 35 -0.34 -13.24 -5.39
N LYS A 36 0.05 -12.02 -5.79
CA LYS A 36 0.83 -11.78 -7.02
C LYS A 36 2.22 -12.39 -6.97
N PHE A 37 2.80 -12.50 -5.78
CA PHE A 37 4.15 -13.04 -5.55
C PHE A 37 4.13 -14.41 -4.86
N ASN A 38 3.09 -15.22 -5.07
CA ASN A 38 2.99 -16.61 -4.58
C ASN A 38 3.21 -16.77 -3.06
N ASN A 39 2.79 -15.79 -2.26
CA ASN A 39 3.01 -15.69 -0.81
C ASN A 39 4.48 -15.65 -0.37
N ASP A 40 5.40 -15.36 -1.30
CA ASP A 40 6.83 -15.22 -1.02
C ASP A 40 7.34 -13.85 -1.50
N LEU A 41 7.54 -12.95 -0.54
CA LEU A 41 8.06 -11.60 -0.78
C LEU A 41 9.58 -11.50 -0.55
N SER A 42 10.26 -12.60 -0.25
CA SER A 42 11.70 -12.60 0.05
C SER A 42 12.57 -12.16 -1.14
N THR A 43 12.09 -12.42 -2.36
CA THR A 43 12.76 -12.08 -3.62
C THR A 43 12.21 -10.80 -4.26
N LEU A 44 11.19 -10.18 -3.65
CA LEU A 44 10.55 -8.98 -4.17
C LEU A 44 11.55 -7.83 -4.26
N THR A 45 11.79 -7.32 -5.46
CA THR A 45 12.63 -6.12 -5.65
C THR A 45 11.83 -4.84 -5.39
N ASP A 46 12.53 -3.74 -5.08
CA ASP A 46 11.88 -2.44 -4.88
C ASP A 46 11.15 -1.99 -6.17
N ASP A 47 11.71 -2.28 -7.35
CA ASP A 47 11.09 -1.96 -8.64
C ASP A 47 9.81 -2.78 -8.90
N GLN A 48 9.79 -4.06 -8.50
CA GLN A 48 8.62 -4.92 -8.62
C GLN A 48 7.50 -4.45 -7.69
N LEU A 49 7.84 -4.12 -6.44
CA LEU A 49 6.89 -3.58 -5.48
C LEU A 49 6.35 -2.23 -5.94
N LEU A 50 7.22 -1.33 -6.38
CA LEU A 50 6.83 -0.02 -6.88
C LEU A 50 5.91 -0.14 -8.09
N SER A 51 6.23 -1.02 -9.03
CA SER A 51 5.38 -1.28 -10.21
C SER A 51 4.00 -1.80 -9.78
N PHE A 52 3.95 -2.73 -8.83
CA PHE A 52 2.69 -3.21 -8.27
C PHE A 52 1.87 -2.08 -7.64
N LEU A 53 2.48 -1.26 -6.77
CA LEU A 53 1.78 -0.16 -6.11
C LEU A 53 1.28 0.89 -7.12
N ILE A 54 2.03 1.17 -8.18
CA ILE A 54 1.60 2.07 -9.26
C ILE A 54 0.45 1.46 -10.06
N ASP A 55 0.47 0.16 -10.36
CA ASP A 55 -0.64 -0.51 -11.04
C ASP A 55 -1.92 -0.45 -10.19
N GLU A 56 -1.81 -0.67 -8.88
CA GLU A 56 -2.93 -0.53 -7.94
C GLU A 56 -3.48 0.91 -7.92
N CYS A 57 -2.60 1.92 -7.97
CA CYS A 57 -3.00 3.33 -8.10
C CYS A 57 -3.88 3.54 -9.34
N LYS A 58 -3.45 3.04 -10.49
CA LYS A 58 -4.14 3.21 -11.78
C LYS A 58 -5.46 2.48 -11.86
N GLN A 59 -5.55 1.30 -11.23
CA GLN A 59 -6.78 0.51 -11.24
C GLN A 59 -7.84 1.10 -10.31
N ARG A 60 -7.43 1.73 -9.21
CA ARG A 60 -8.34 2.14 -8.12
C ARG A 60 -8.58 3.64 -8.04
N SER A 61 -7.81 4.44 -8.76
CA SER A 61 -7.94 5.90 -8.76
C SER A 61 -7.73 6.47 -10.17
N THR A 62 -8.26 7.67 -10.42
CA THR A 62 -8.10 8.36 -11.71
C THR A 62 -7.78 9.84 -11.49
N GLY A 63 -7.05 10.44 -12.43
CA GLY A 63 -6.79 11.88 -12.45
C GLY A 63 -5.84 12.33 -11.33
N MET A 64 -6.23 13.35 -10.57
CA MET A 64 -5.36 13.91 -9.51
C MET A 64 -5.03 12.90 -8.41
N PHE A 65 -5.95 11.99 -8.11
CA PHE A 65 -5.76 10.97 -7.07
C PHE A 65 -4.74 9.90 -7.49
N GLU A 66 -4.68 9.57 -8.78
CA GLU A 66 -3.67 8.66 -9.35
C GLU A 66 -2.26 9.22 -9.18
N ALA A 67 -2.06 10.49 -9.56
CA ALA A 67 -0.74 11.13 -9.46
C ALA A 67 -0.24 11.23 -8.01
N VAL A 68 -1.14 11.54 -7.07
CA VAL A 68 -0.79 11.56 -5.64
C VAL A 68 -0.47 10.14 -5.16
N CYS A 69 -1.28 9.16 -5.51
CA CYS A 69 -1.04 7.76 -5.20
C CYS A 69 0.34 7.29 -5.68
N GLU A 70 0.70 7.54 -6.96
CA GLU A 70 1.99 7.14 -7.50
C GLU A 70 3.18 7.80 -6.77
N SER A 71 3.09 9.10 -6.47
CA SER A 71 4.13 9.82 -5.72
C SER A 71 4.33 9.24 -4.32
N MET A 72 3.24 8.78 -3.71
CA MET A 72 3.22 8.23 -2.38
C MET A 72 3.75 6.81 -2.34
N SER A 73 3.36 5.98 -3.29
CA SER A 73 3.93 4.66 -3.55
C SER A 73 5.45 4.74 -3.69
N LYS A 74 5.99 5.72 -4.43
CA LYS A 74 7.45 5.95 -4.52
C LYS A 74 8.11 6.23 -3.18
N SER A 75 7.46 7.03 -2.32
CA SER A 75 8.01 7.40 -1.02
C SER A 75 7.93 6.27 0.01
N LEU A 76 6.89 5.44 -0.04
CA LEU A 76 6.66 4.37 0.94
C LEU A 76 7.22 3.01 0.51
N CYS A 77 7.45 2.81 -0.79
CA CYS A 77 7.95 1.54 -1.33
C CYS A 77 9.15 0.98 -0.55
N PRO A 78 10.20 1.76 -0.21
CA PRO A 78 11.34 1.22 0.54
C PRO A 78 10.95 0.66 1.91
N LEU A 79 10.03 1.33 2.61
CA LEU A 79 9.58 0.91 3.94
C LEU A 79 8.67 -0.32 3.84
N VAL A 80 7.72 -0.34 2.91
CA VAL A 80 6.86 -1.51 2.66
C VAL A 80 7.70 -2.72 2.23
N ALA A 81 8.71 -2.54 1.37
CA ALA A 81 9.62 -3.59 0.96
C ALA A 81 10.39 -4.18 2.14
N GLN A 82 10.83 -3.35 3.08
CA GLN A 82 11.54 -3.80 4.28
C GLN A 82 10.67 -4.74 5.11
N HIS A 83 9.44 -4.35 5.44
CA HIS A 83 8.53 -5.18 6.24
C HIS A 83 8.09 -6.45 5.49
N ALA A 84 7.79 -6.32 4.19
CA ALA A 84 7.45 -7.45 3.33
C ALA A 84 8.56 -8.52 3.29
N ARG A 85 9.82 -8.10 3.10
CA ARG A 85 10.98 -9.00 3.08
C ARG A 85 11.31 -9.60 4.45
N ALA A 86 10.99 -8.88 5.52
CA ALA A 86 11.10 -9.39 6.89
C ALA A 86 10.08 -10.50 7.20
N GLY A 87 9.15 -10.79 6.28
CA GLY A 87 8.13 -11.81 6.46
C GLY A 87 7.04 -11.38 7.44
N GLU A 88 6.89 -10.08 7.65
CA GLU A 88 5.85 -9.56 8.52
C GLU A 88 4.45 -9.81 7.93
N SER A 89 3.48 -10.04 8.82
CA SER A 89 2.10 -10.24 8.40
C SER A 89 1.51 -8.94 7.83
N ILE A 90 0.55 -9.06 6.92
CA ILE A 90 -0.20 -7.92 6.38
C ILE A 90 -0.80 -7.07 7.52
N ASP A 91 -1.29 -7.71 8.59
CA ASP A 91 -1.83 -7.01 9.77
C ASP A 91 -0.76 -6.19 10.50
N THR A 92 0.46 -6.70 10.62
CA THR A 92 1.60 -5.99 11.22
C THR A 92 1.97 -4.78 10.38
N ILE A 93 2.11 -4.98 9.06
CA ILE A 93 2.43 -3.93 8.10
C ILE A 93 1.37 -2.83 8.22
N CYS A 94 0.08 -3.17 8.09
CA CYS A 94 -0.98 -2.17 8.16
C CYS A 94 -1.03 -1.41 9.49
N LYS A 95 -0.67 -2.04 10.63
CA LYS A 95 -0.55 -1.36 11.92
C LYS A 95 0.64 -0.41 11.99
N GLU A 96 1.79 -0.82 11.46
CA GLU A 96 3.00 0.02 11.45
C GLU A 96 2.79 1.32 10.67
N PHE A 97 1.97 1.26 9.61
CA PHE A 97 1.57 2.43 8.84
C PHE A 97 0.39 3.21 9.44
N GLU A 98 -0.06 2.87 10.65
CA GLU A 98 -1.23 3.46 11.33
C GLU A 98 -2.50 3.42 10.47
N LEU A 99 -2.65 2.35 9.68
CA LEU A 99 -3.83 2.08 8.85
C LEU A 99 -4.80 1.14 9.54
N CYS A 100 -4.27 0.34 10.47
CA CYS A 100 -4.94 -0.41 11.51
C CYS A 100 -4.26 -0.03 12.85
#